data_AF-A0A1V6APM4-F1
#
_entry.id   AF-A0A1V6APM4-F1
#
_cell.length_a   1.000
_cell.length_b   1.000
_cell.length_c   1.000
_cell.angle_alpha   90.00
_cell.angle_beta   90.00
_cell.angle_gamma   90.00
#
_symmetry.space_group_name_H-M   'P 1'
#
loop_
_entity.id
_entity.type
_entity.pdbx_description
1 polymer ?
#
loop_
_entity_poly.entity_id
_entity_poly.type
_entity_poly.pdbx_seq_one_letter_code
_entity_poly.pdbx_strand_id
1 'polypeptide(L)' 'MACNPSRILNLDKGTLKIGSAADITVIDPEQTWTVDVKNFVSRGKNSPFSGRKMKGRAILTIVAGDIKYDGRS' A
#
# COMPACT_ATOMS: atom_id res chain seq x y z
N MET A 1 -8.21 -3.29 5.06
CA MET A 1 -7.53 -2.27 5.88
C MET A 1 -7.89 -0.88 5.36
N ALA A 2 -9.14 -0.42 5.54
CA ALA A 2 -9.58 0.89 5.04
C ALA A 2 -10.91 1.34 5.70
N CYS A 3 -12.03 0.68 5.37
CA CYS A 3 -13.37 1.11 5.76
C CYS A 3 -13.62 1.14 7.28
N ASN A 4 -13.20 0.09 8.00
CA ASN A 4 -13.46 -0.03 9.44
C ASN A 4 -12.74 1.05 10.27
N PRO A 5 -11.42 1.30 10.08
CA PRO A 5 -10.77 2.44 10.71
C PRO A 5 -11.43 3.78 10.37
N SER A 6 -11.78 4.00 9.09
CA SER A 6 -12.44 5.25 8.65
C SER A 6 -13.77 5.47 9.35
N ARG A 7 -14.56 4.40 9.52
CA ARG A 7 -15.84 4.43 10.25
C ARG A 7 -15.67 4.76 11.74
N ILE A 8 -14.66 4.18 12.39
CA ILE A 8 -14.39 4.42 13.82
C ILE A 8 -13.93 5.86 14.06
N LEU A 9 -13.10 6.39 13.16
CA LEU A 9 -12.54 7.74 13.25
C LEU A 9 -13.41 8.81 12.58
N ASN A 10 -14.57 8.43 12.04
CA ASN A 10 -15.49 9.29 11.31
C ASN A 10 -14.82 10.11 10.19
N LEU A 11 -14.00 9.43 9.38
CA LEU A 11 -13.30 10.04 8.25
C LEU A 11 -14.05 9.75 6.94
N ASP A 12 -14.13 10.75 6.07
CA ASP A 12 -14.63 10.61 4.69
C ASP A 12 -13.55 10.01 3.76
N LYS A 13 -13.12 8.79 4.08
CA LYS A 13 -12.06 8.04 3.39
C LYS A 13 -12.38 6.55 3.34
N GLY A 14 -11.48 5.78 2.72
CA GLY A 14 -11.52 4.32 2.73
C GLY A 14 -12.63 3.71 1.88
N THR A 15 -13.09 4.42 0.85
CA THR A 15 -14.09 3.95 -0.11
C THR A 15 -13.64 4.24 -1.54
N LEU A 16 -14.17 3.48 -2.50
CA LEU A 16 -13.94 3.66 -3.94
C LEU A 16 -15.27 4.07 -4.60
N LYS A 17 -15.82 5.21 -4.16
CA LYS A 17 -17.05 5.79 -4.69
C LYS A 17 -16.75 7.04 -5.51
N ILE A 18 -17.62 7.33 -6.46
CA ILE A 18 -17.59 8.59 -7.21
C ILE A 18 -17.72 9.75 -6.21
N GLY A 19 -16.89 10.79 -6.38
CA GLY A 19 -16.86 11.97 -5.51
C GLY A 19 -15.97 11.85 -4.27
N SER A 20 -15.50 10.65 -3.93
CA SER A 20 -14.54 10.46 -2.84
C SER A 20 -13.11 10.79 -3.26
N ALA A 21 -12.25 11.08 -2.29
CA ALA A 21 -10.82 11.29 -2.53
C ALA A 21 -10.20 10.07 -3.25
N ALA A 22 -9.36 10.34 -4.26
CA ALA A 22 -8.66 9.31 -5.03
C ALA A 22 -7.44 8.76 -4.25
N ASP A 23 -7.70 8.16 -3.09
CA ASP A 23 -6.73 7.44 -2.26
C ASP A 23 -6.78 5.95 -2.64
N ILE A 24 -5.87 5.52 -3.53
CA ILE A 24 -5.91 4.20 -4.18
C ILE A 24 -4.56 3.51 -4.02
N THR A 25 -4.57 2.22 -3.71
CA THR A 25 -3.37 1.36 -3.79
C THR A 25 -3.66 0.19 -4.71
N VAL A 26 -2.82 0.00 -5.73
CA VAL A 26 -2.91 -1.13 -6.67
C VAL A 26 -2.00 -2.24 -6.16
N ILE A 27 -2.57 -3.45 -6.07
CA ILE A 27 -1.87 -4.66 -5.64
C ILE A 27 -1.86 -5.62 -6.83
N ASP A 28 -0.68 -6.08 -7.23
CA ASP A 28 -0.53 -7.24 -8.11
C ASP A 28 -0.66 -8.50 -7.25
N PRO A 29 -1.74 -9.30 -7.39
CA PRO A 29 -1.95 -10.49 -6.58
C PRO A 29 -1.03 -11.65 -6.96
N GLU A 30 -0.52 -11.71 -8.19
CA GLU A 30 0.27 -12.84 -8.69
C GLU A 30 1.77 -12.64 -8.52
N GLN A 31 2.21 -11.40 -8.30
CA GLN A 31 3.61 -11.11 -8.05
C GLN A 31 4.11 -11.78 -6.76
N THR A 32 5.14 -12.62 -6.91
CA THR A 32 5.90 -13.18 -5.79
C THR A 32 7.21 -12.42 -5.63
N TRP A 33 7.55 -12.06 -4.39
CA TRP A 33 8.75 -11.29 -4.09
C TRP A 33 9.34 -11.69 -2.74
N THR A 34 10.64 -11.46 -2.56
CA THR A 34 11.33 -11.68 -1.28
C THR A 34 11.49 -10.34 -0.58
N VAL A 35 11.13 -10.28 0.69
CA VAL A 35 11.33 -9.09 1.51
C VAL A 35 12.83 -8.85 1.67
N ASP A 36 13.30 -7.70 1.21
CA ASP A 36 14.66 -7.22 1.48
C ASP A 36 14.56 -5.88 2.22
N VAL A 37 14.96 -5.87 3.49
CA VAL A 37 14.94 -4.67 4.32
C VAL A 37 15.82 -3.56 3.76
N LYS A 38 16.87 -3.88 3.00
CA LYS A 38 17.72 -2.89 2.34
C LYS A 38 16.92 -2.02 1.37
N ASN A 39 15.88 -2.58 0.76
CA ASN A 39 15.00 -1.89 -0.19
C ASN A 39 13.86 -1.11 0.46
N PHE A 40 13.73 -1.11 1.80
CA PHE A 40 12.67 -0.33 2.45
C PHE A 40 12.90 1.16 2.26
N VAL A 41 11.85 1.91 1.94
CA VAL A 41 11.91 3.38 1.90
C VAL A 41 12.04 3.97 3.32
N SER A 42 11.48 3.27 4.32
CA SER A 42 11.58 3.69 5.71
C SER A 42 13.01 3.58 6.26
N ARG A 43 13.31 4.43 7.26
CA ARG A 43 14.59 4.41 8.00
C ARG A 43 14.74 3.15 8.86
N GLY A 44 13.66 2.59 9.37
CA GLY A 44 13.66 1.38 10.19
C GLY A 44 13.91 0.13 9.35
N LYS A 45 15.00 -0.59 9.64
CA LYS A 45 15.40 -1.82 8.94
C LYS A 45 15.23 -3.09 9.78
N ASN A 46 14.74 -2.95 11.01
CA ASN A 46 14.53 -4.02 11.98
C ASN A 46 13.23 -4.77 11.73
N SER A 47 13.14 -5.49 10.61
CA SER A 47 11.96 -6.29 10.28
C SER A 47 12.22 -7.79 10.49
N PRO A 48 11.34 -8.53 11.19
CA PRO A 48 11.43 -9.98 11.28
C PRO A 48 11.07 -10.69 9.96
N PHE A 49 10.61 -9.94 8.96
CA PHE A 49 10.19 -10.49 7.67
C PHE A 49 11.32 -10.56 6.64
N SER A 50 12.52 -10.05 6.93
CA SER A 50 13.65 -10.08 6.00
C SER A 50 13.93 -11.49 5.47
N GLY A 51 14.08 -11.63 4.15
CA GLY A 51 14.31 -12.90 3.46
C GLY A 51 13.05 -13.75 3.22
N ARG A 52 11.87 -13.34 3.73
CA ARG A 52 10.63 -14.07 3.54
C ARG A 52 10.07 -13.87 2.13
N LYS A 53 9.67 -14.97 1.46
CA LYS A 53 8.88 -14.90 0.22
C LYS A 53 7.42 -14.55 0.52
N MET A 54 6.86 -13.64 -0.25
CA MET A 54 5.47 -13.17 -0.15
C MET A 54 4.80 -13.21 -1.52
N LYS A 55 3.48 -13.44 -1.53
CA LYS A 55 2.62 -13.33 -2.72
C LYS A 55 1.72 -12.11 -2.54
N GLY A 56 1.52 -11.34 -3.62
CA GLY A 56 0.84 -10.06 -3.56
C GLY A 56 1.81 -8.91 -3.28
N ARG A 57 1.87 -7.91 -4.15
CA ARG A 57 2.72 -6.72 -3.94
C ARG A 57 1.97 -5.44 -4.29
N ALA A 58 2.10 -4.43 -3.45
CA ALA A 58 1.64 -3.09 -3.80
C ALA A 58 2.59 -2.48 -4.84
N ILE A 59 2.06 -2.13 -6.02
CA ILE A 59 2.84 -1.65 -7.17
C ILE A 59 2.59 -0.16 -7.44
N LEU A 60 1.51 0.43 -6.93
CA LEU A 60 1.18 1.83 -7.14
C LEU A 60 0.39 2.37 -5.94
N THR A 61 0.71 3.58 -5.50
CA THR A 61 -0.08 4.31 -4.49
C THR A 61 -0.37 5.72 -4.98
N ILE A 62 -1.65 6.06 -5.00
CA ILE A 62 -2.20 7.36 -5.38
C ILE A 62 -2.84 7.97 -4.14
N VAL A 63 -2.55 9.24 -3.86
CA VAL A 63 -3.13 10.00 -2.74
C VAL A 63 -3.71 11.29 -3.29
N ALA A 64 -5.02 11.49 -3.09
CA ALA A 64 -5.76 12.62 -3.64
C ALA A 64 -5.54 12.87 -5.15
N GLY A 65 -5.33 11.79 -5.93
CA GLY A 65 -5.09 11.86 -7.37
C GLY A 65 -3.61 11.92 -7.78
N ASP A 66 -2.69 12.18 -6.85
CA ASP A 66 -1.25 12.21 -7.13
C ASP A 66 -0.60 10.84 -6.91
N ILE A 67 0.25 10.41 -7.84
CA ILE A 67 1.11 9.23 -7.64
C ILE A 67 2.16 9.57 -6.57
N LYS A 68 2.10 8.90 -5.41
CA LYS A 68 3.09 9.03 -4.32
C LYS A 68 4.07 7.87 -4.26
N TYR A 69 3.74 6.74 -4.86
CA TYR A 69 4.65 5.61 -5.01
C TYR A 69 4.38 4.92 -6.33
N ASP A 70 5.43 4.69 -7.11
CA ASP A 70 5.38 3.88 -8.32
C ASP A 70 6.43 2.77 -8.23
N GLY A 71 5.96 1.55 -8.08
CA GLY A 71 6.76 0.33 -8.06
C GLY A 71 6.41 -0.61 -9.20
N ARG A 72 5.70 -0.12 -10.22
CA ARG A 72 5.50 -0.84 -11.48
C ARG A 72 6.85 -0.85 -12.20
N SER A 73 7.35 -2.04 -12.49
CA SER A 73 8.58 -2.31 -13.22
C SER A 73 8.24 -3.00 -14.53
#